data_AF-A0A238LCR3-F1
#
_entry.id   AF-A0A238LCR3-F1
#
_cell.length_a   1.000
_cell.length_b   1.000
_cell.length_c   1.000
_cell.angle_alpha   90.00
_cell.angle_beta   90.00
_cell.angle_gamma   90.00
#
_symmetry.space_group_name_H-M   'P 1'
#
loop_
_entity.id
_entity.type
_entity.pdbx_description
1 polymer ?
#
loop_
_entity_poly.entity_id
_entity_poly.type
_entity_poly.pdbx_seq_one_letter_code
_entity_poly.pdbx_strand_id
1 'polypeptide(L)'
;MRRTLLILPLLVAACATPREQCISDVTRELRVMTGLVNETQANIQRGYAVAETQEVQTIRSTCTGTNDDGSSFTFPCEETRTIDRQVPVAIDLNAEQAKLASLQERQAQLQRAADAAVQQCVAIHPE
;
A
#
# COMPACT_ATOMS: atom_id res chain seq x y z
N MET A 1 39.41 20.72 35.91
CA MET A 1 37.98 20.61 36.27
C MET A 1 37.25 19.88 35.16
N ARG A 2 36.90 18.60 35.38
CA ARG A 2 36.27 17.70 34.41
C ARG A 2 34.80 18.09 34.25
N ARG A 3 34.39 18.58 33.07
CA ARG A 3 32.97 18.68 32.69
C ARG A 3 32.55 17.35 32.09
N THR A 4 31.92 16.51 32.91
CA THR A 4 31.23 15.29 32.49
C THR A 4 29.96 15.70 31.75
N LEU A 5 29.99 15.67 30.42
CA LEU A 5 28.79 15.73 29.58
C LEU A 5 28.13 14.36 29.63
N LEU A 6 26.98 14.30 30.30
CA LEU A 6 26.08 13.16 30.35
C LEU A 6 25.49 12.96 28.94
N ILE A 7 25.98 11.95 28.21
CA ILE A 7 25.36 11.51 26.95
C ILE A 7 24.19 10.62 27.35
N LEU A 8 22.98 11.18 27.28
CA LEU A 8 21.73 10.44 27.42
C LEU A 8 21.48 9.67 26.10
N PRO A 9 21.38 8.34 26.09
CA PRO A 9 21.07 7.62 24.87
C PRO A 9 19.59 7.81 24.57
N LEU A 10 19.30 8.50 23.48
CA LEU A 10 17.99 8.61 22.87
C LEU A 10 17.65 7.23 22.25
N LEU A 11 16.98 6.36 23.00
CA LEU A 11 16.44 5.11 22.47
C LEU A 11 15.26 5.44 21.54
N VAL A 12 15.54 5.59 20.26
CA VAL A 12 14.53 5.73 19.21
C VAL A 12 13.88 4.35 19.00
N ALA A 13 12.72 4.12 19.61
CA ALA A 13 11.89 2.93 19.38
C ALA A 13 11.12 3.05 18.05
N ALA A 14 11.86 3.09 16.94
CA ALA A 14 11.30 3.05 15.58
C ALA A 14 11.53 1.68 14.88
N CYS A 15 12.03 0.68 15.59
CA CYS A 15 12.25 -0.65 15.07
C CYS A 15 11.18 -1.59 15.65
N ALA A 16 10.34 -2.16 14.79
CA ALA A 16 9.41 -3.22 15.17
C ALA A 16 10.14 -4.30 15.98
N THR A 17 9.56 -4.74 17.08
CA THR A 17 10.15 -5.79 17.94
C THR A 17 10.38 -7.09 17.14
N PRO A 18 11.31 -7.98 17.55
CA PRO A 18 11.47 -9.27 16.88
C PRO A 18 10.16 -10.06 16.76
N ARG A 19 9.30 -10.00 17.80
CA ARG A 19 7.95 -10.57 17.77
C ARG A 19 7.08 -9.95 16.69
N GLU A 20 6.99 -8.63 16.61
CA GLU A 20 6.18 -7.93 15.61
C GLU A 20 6.65 -8.20 14.18
N GLN A 21 7.97 -8.28 13.96
CA GLN A 21 8.54 -8.65 12.66
C GLN A 21 8.14 -10.07 12.27
N CYS A 22 8.31 -11.04 13.17
CA CYS A 22 7.91 -12.44 12.94
C CYS A 22 6.41 -12.53 12.59
N ILE A 23 5.53 -11.91 13.40
CA ILE A 23 4.08 -11.91 13.17
C ILE A 23 3.73 -11.26 11.84
N SER A 24 4.33 -10.12 11.50
CA SER A 24 4.10 -9.44 10.23
C SER A 24 4.43 -10.34 9.04
N ASP A 25 5.54 -11.08 9.11
CA ASP A 25 5.96 -11.96 8.04
C ASP A 25 5.07 -13.20 7.91
N VAL A 26 4.76 -13.89 9.01
CA VAL A 26 3.91 -15.10 8.94
C VAL A 26 2.45 -14.81 8.57
N THR A 27 1.98 -13.59 8.80
CA THR A 27 0.62 -13.16 8.43
C THR A 27 0.53 -12.48 7.06
N ARG A 28 1.66 -12.29 6.35
CA ARG A 28 1.71 -11.53 5.09
C ARG A 28 0.79 -12.11 4.01
N GLU A 29 0.86 -13.42 3.77
CA GLU A 29 0.04 -14.08 2.74
C GLU A 29 -1.46 -13.98 3.08
N LEU A 30 -1.82 -14.18 4.35
CA LEU A 30 -3.19 -14.04 4.83
C LEU A 30 -3.73 -12.61 4.60
N ARG A 31 -2.91 -11.58 4.83
CA ARG A 31 -3.30 -10.18 4.57
C ARG A 31 -3.56 -9.92 3.10
N VAL A 32 -2.71 -10.43 2.21
CA VAL A 32 -2.91 -10.33 0.76
C VAL A 32 -4.21 -11.03 0.34
N MET A 33 -4.41 -12.27 0.80
CA MET A 33 -5.62 -13.03 0.49
C MET A 33 -6.90 -12.34 1.00
N THR A 34 -6.85 -11.78 2.21
CA THR A 34 -7.95 -11.01 2.78
C THR A 34 -8.25 -9.75 1.95
N GLY A 35 -7.20 -9.07 1.46
CA GLY A 35 -7.36 -7.96 0.52
C GLY A 35 -8.11 -8.36 -0.75
N LEU A 36 -7.72 -9.48 -1.37
CA LEU A 36 -8.36 -9.99 -2.59
C LEU A 36 -9.84 -10.38 -2.35
N VAL A 37 -10.14 -11.01 -1.21
CA VAL A 37 -11.54 -11.33 -0.82
C VAL A 37 -12.36 -10.04 -0.70
N ASN A 38 -11.85 -9.03 0.01
CA ASN A 38 -12.55 -7.78 0.21
C ASN A 38 -12.76 -7.01 -1.10
N GLU A 39 -11.74 -6.98 -1.96
CA GLU A 39 -11.84 -6.33 -3.28
C GLU A 39 -12.88 -7.02 -4.15
N THR A 40 -12.85 -8.36 -4.22
CA THR A 40 -13.82 -9.15 -4.99
C THR A 40 -15.25 -8.95 -4.47
N GLN A 41 -15.45 -8.95 -3.15
CA GLN A 41 -16.74 -8.63 -2.54
C GLN A 41 -17.23 -7.23 -2.91
N ALA A 42 -16.34 -6.24 -2.86
CA ALA A 42 -16.68 -4.86 -3.20
C ALA A 42 -17.02 -4.72 -4.70
N ASN A 43 -16.33 -5.44 -5.58
CA ASN A 43 -16.63 -5.49 -7.02
C ASN A 43 -18.03 -6.09 -7.27
N ILE A 44 -18.36 -7.22 -6.61
CA ILE A 44 -19.69 -7.84 -6.72
C ILE A 44 -20.78 -6.92 -6.19
N GLN A 45 -20.57 -6.27 -5.03
CA GLN A 45 -21.55 -5.36 -4.43
C GLN A 45 -21.84 -4.14 -5.33
N ARG A 46 -20.82 -3.63 -6.02
CA ARG A 46 -20.97 -2.51 -6.97
C ARG A 46 -21.54 -2.95 -8.33
N GLY A 47 -21.32 -4.20 -8.73
CA GLY A 47 -21.65 -4.70 -10.06
C GLY A 47 -20.59 -4.41 -11.14
N TYR A 48 -19.45 -3.85 -10.77
CA TYR A 48 -18.32 -3.52 -11.65
C TYR A 48 -17.00 -3.50 -10.88
N ALA A 49 -15.89 -3.74 -11.59
CA ALA A 49 -14.55 -3.54 -11.03
C ALA A 49 -14.04 -2.12 -11.31
N VAL A 50 -13.05 -1.68 -10.54
CA VAL A 50 -12.40 -0.38 -10.74
C VAL A 50 -11.02 -0.64 -11.33
N ALA A 51 -10.75 -0.07 -12.50
CA ALA A 51 -9.43 -0.12 -13.13
C ALA A 51 -8.77 1.25 -13.10
N GLU A 52 -7.45 1.27 -12.95
CA GLU A 52 -6.63 2.47 -13.13
C GLU A 52 -6.24 2.58 -14.61
N THR A 53 -6.53 3.73 -15.21
CA THR A 53 -6.14 4.06 -16.57
C THR A 53 -5.30 5.33 -16.58
N GLN A 54 -4.37 5.41 -17.52
CA GLN A 54 -3.57 6.60 -17.75
C GLN A 54 -4.16 7.42 -18.89
N GLU A 55 -4.39 8.70 -18.65
CA GLU A 55 -4.83 9.66 -19.65
C GLU A 55 -3.76 10.73 -19.84
N VAL A 56 -3.34 10.93 -21.09
CA VAL A 56 -2.42 12.00 -21.44
C VAL A 56 -3.23 13.27 -21.65
N GLN A 57 -3.01 14.27 -20.79
CA GLN A 57 -3.71 15.55 -20.85
C GLN A 57 -2.71 16.69 -20.98
N THR A 58 -3.05 17.66 -21.82
CA THR A 58 -2.35 18.95 -21.89
C THR A 58 -3.01 19.91 -20.92
N ILE A 59 -2.29 20.30 -19.87
CA ILE A 59 -2.78 21.22 -18.85
C ILE A 59 -2.07 22.57 -18.98
N ARG A 60 -2.81 23.65 -18.69
CA ARG A 60 -2.20 24.96 -18.53
C ARG A 60 -1.44 25.00 -17.21
N SER A 61 -0.18 25.43 -17.29
CA SER A 61 0.75 25.51 -16.17
C SER A 61 1.47 26.85 -16.18
N THR A 62 2.27 27.07 -15.14
CA THR A 62 3.17 28.22 -15.02
C THR A 62 4.59 27.68 -15.10
N CYS A 63 5.28 27.96 -16.20
CA CYS A 63 6.67 27.55 -16.40
C CYS A 63 7.62 28.64 -15.91
N THR A 64 8.83 28.23 -15.52
CA THR A 64 9.91 29.15 -15.13
C THR A 64 10.97 29.18 -16.24
N GLY A 65 11.34 30.39 -16.66
CA GLY A 65 12.48 30.66 -17.53
C GLY A 65 13.59 31.40 -16.79
N THR A 66 14.79 31.42 -17.37
CA THR A 66 15.96 32.12 -16.82
C THR A 66 16.40 33.18 -17.81
N ASN A 67 16.63 34.40 -17.34
CA ASN A 67 17.19 35.51 -18.11
C ASN A 67 18.72 35.40 -18.21
N ASP A 68 19.34 36.13 -19.14
CA ASP A 68 20.79 36.15 -19.34
C ASP A 68 21.57 36.66 -18.10
N ASP A 69 20.94 37.48 -17.26
CA ASP A 69 21.49 37.98 -15.99
C ASP A 69 21.37 36.99 -14.81
N GLY A 70 20.83 35.79 -15.07
CA GLY A 70 20.62 34.74 -14.08
C GLY A 70 19.37 34.89 -13.24
N SER A 71 18.56 35.95 -13.44
CA SER A 71 17.26 36.08 -12.79
C SER A 71 16.24 35.10 -13.39
N SER A 72 15.24 34.69 -12.61
CA SER A 72 14.15 33.81 -13.08
C SER A 72 12.86 34.59 -13.30
N PHE A 73 12.08 34.19 -14.29
CA PHE A 73 10.75 34.73 -14.57
C PHE A 73 9.76 33.59 -14.83
N THR A 74 8.47 33.87 -14.65
CA THR A 74 7.40 32.89 -14.89
C THR A 74 6.53 33.31 -16.08
N PHE A 75 6.02 32.35 -16.83
CA PHE A 75 5.14 32.58 -17.97
C PHE A 75 4.10 31.45 -18.11
N PRO A 76 2.90 31.74 -18.66
CA PRO A 76 1.91 30.71 -18.91
C PRO A 76 2.41 29.76 -20.00
N CYS A 77 2.29 28.46 -19.76
CA CYS A 77 2.70 27.42 -20.69
C CYS A 77 1.70 26.27 -20.67
N GLU A 78 1.85 25.34 -21.60
CA GLU A 78 1.13 24.08 -21.61
C GLU A 78 2.10 22.94 -21.30
N GLU A 79 1.71 22.08 -20.36
CA GLU A 79 2.46 20.88 -20.00
C GLU A 79 1.63 19.65 -20.33
N THR A 80 2.25 18.68 -21.00
CA THR A 80 1.63 17.36 -21.19
C THR A 80 1.95 16.51 -19.97
N ARG A 81 0.92 16.05 -19.28
CA ARG A 81 1.05 15.16 -18.12
C ARG A 81 0.23 13.89 -18.33
N THR A 82 0.79 12.79 -17.86
CA THR A 82 0.04 11.54 -17.69
C THR A 82 -0.66 11.58 -16.34
N ILE A 83 -1.98 11.42 -16.34
CA ILE A 83 -2.82 11.45 -15.15
C ILE A 83 -3.45 10.07 -14.97
N ASP A 84 -3.31 9.50 -13.78
CA ASP A 84 -3.99 8.27 -13.40
C ASP A 84 -5.45 8.56 -13.04
N ARG A 85 -6.37 7.78 -13.60
CA ARG A 85 -7.81 7.90 -13.37
C ARG A 85 -8.41 6.53 -13.08
N GLN A 86 -9.28 6.48 -12.07
CA GLN A 86 -10.09 5.29 -11.80
C GLN A 86 -11.35 5.29 -12.67
N VAL A 87 -11.58 4.20 -13.40
CA VAL A 87 -12.75 4.02 -14.27
C VAL A 87 -13.46 2.71 -13.95
N PRO A 88 -14.80 2.67 -14.02
CA PRO A 88 -15.55 1.43 -13.88
C PRO A 88 -15.33 0.54 -15.10
N VAL A 89 -15.10 -0.75 -14.88
CA VAL A 89 -14.97 -1.76 -15.93
C VAL A 89 -15.97 -2.89 -15.71
N ALA A 90 -16.56 -3.36 -16.80
CA ALA A 90 -17.52 -4.46 -16.77
C ALA A 90 -16.84 -5.76 -16.34
N ILE A 91 -17.57 -6.58 -15.58
CA ILE A 91 -17.14 -7.88 -15.06
C ILE A 91 -18.24 -8.91 -15.26
N ASP A 92 -17.86 -10.19 -15.26
CA ASP A 92 -18.83 -11.28 -15.14
C ASP A 92 -19.10 -11.57 -13.66
N LEU A 93 -20.30 -11.24 -13.19
CA LEU A 93 -20.68 -11.42 -11.78
C LEU A 93 -20.70 -12.88 -11.34
N ASN A 94 -21.01 -13.82 -12.23
CA ASN A 94 -20.99 -15.24 -11.90
C ASN A 94 -19.55 -15.73 -11.73
N ALA A 95 -18.64 -15.27 -12.61
CA ALA A 95 -17.22 -15.57 -12.49
C ALA A 95 -16.61 -14.96 -11.22
N GLU A 96 -16.99 -13.73 -10.85
CA GLU A 96 -16.54 -13.10 -9.61
C GLU A 96 -17.07 -13.81 -8.36
N GLN A 97 -18.32 -14.30 -8.37
CA GLN A 97 -18.85 -15.11 -7.27
C GLN A 97 -18.09 -16.43 -7.11
N ALA A 98 -17.81 -17.12 -8.22
CA ALA A 98 -17.01 -18.34 -8.19
C ALA A 98 -15.58 -18.08 -7.67
N LYS A 99 -14.96 -16.98 -8.14
CA LYS A 99 -13.66 -16.52 -7.65
C LYS A 99 -13.69 -16.24 -6.16
N LEU A 100 -14.70 -15.52 -5.67
CA LEU A 100 -14.87 -15.21 -4.25
C LEU A 100 -14.92 -16.48 -3.41
N ALA A 101 -15.67 -17.49 -3.83
CA ALA A 101 -15.76 -18.77 -3.13
C ALA A 101 -14.38 -19.45 -3.02
N SER A 102 -13.62 -19.50 -4.11
CA SER A 102 -12.25 -20.05 -4.09
C SER A 102 -11.30 -19.26 -3.21
N LEU A 103 -11.39 -17.91 -3.23
CA LEU A 103 -10.57 -17.05 -2.38
C LEU A 103 -10.89 -17.25 -0.89
N GLN A 104 -12.18 -17.36 -0.53
CA GLN A 104 -12.61 -17.60 0.84
C GLN A 104 -12.16 -18.97 1.36
N GLU A 105 -12.23 -20.01 0.53
CA GLU A 105 -11.72 -21.34 0.89
C GLU A 105 -10.22 -21.29 1.19
N ARG A 106 -9.44 -20.64 0.30
CA ARG A 106 -8.00 -20.47 0.50
C ARG A 106 -7.69 -19.61 1.72
N GLN A 107 -8.44 -18.53 1.95
CA GLN A 107 -8.29 -17.68 3.13
C GLN A 107 -8.48 -18.48 4.42
N ALA A 108 -9.50 -19.34 4.49
CA ALA A 108 -9.75 -20.16 5.67
C ALA A 108 -8.59 -21.15 5.95
N GLN A 109 -7.95 -21.67 4.91
CA GLN A 109 -6.75 -22.50 5.06
C GLN A 109 -5.56 -21.69 5.59
N LEU A 110 -5.32 -20.51 5.02
CA LEU A 110 -4.24 -19.61 5.42
C LEU A 110 -4.42 -19.08 6.84
N GLN A 111 -5.66 -18.82 7.26
CA GLN A 111 -5.96 -18.37 8.61
C GLN A 111 -5.46 -19.38 9.65
N ARG A 112 -5.79 -20.67 9.48
CA ARG A 112 -5.35 -21.73 10.39
C ARG A 112 -3.82 -21.85 10.45
N ALA A 113 -3.16 -21.75 9.30
CA ALA A 113 -1.70 -21.80 9.22
C ALA A 113 -1.05 -20.59 9.90
N ALA A 114 -1.58 -19.39 9.66
CA ALA A 114 -1.11 -18.15 10.26
C ALA A 114 -1.30 -18.15 11.78
N ASP A 115 -2.46 -18.60 12.29
CA ASP A 115 -2.73 -18.66 13.73
C ASP A 115 -1.70 -19.54 14.45
N ALA A 116 -1.40 -20.72 13.90
CA ALA A 116 -0.37 -21.61 14.43
C ALA A 116 1.03 -20.97 14.40
N ALA A 117 1.39 -20.32 13.30
CA ALA A 117 2.68 -19.65 13.15
C ALA A 117 2.83 -18.43 14.08
N VAL A 118 1.75 -17.68 14.33
CA VAL A 118 1.73 -16.56 15.28
C VAL A 118 1.99 -17.06 16.69
N GLN A 119 1.36 -18.16 17.12
CA GLN A 119 1.65 -18.74 18.44
C GLN A 119 3.13 -19.15 18.56
N GLN A 120 3.71 -19.68 17.48
CA GLN A 120 5.15 -19.99 17.45
C GLN A 120 6.02 -18.72 17.58
N CYS A 121 5.67 -17.63 16.89
CA CYS A 121 6.37 -16.35 17.03
C CYS A 121 6.34 -15.84 18.48
N VAL A 122 5.17 -15.91 19.14
CA VAL A 122 5.00 -15.47 20.53
C VAL A 122 5.83 -16.34 21.50
N ALA A 123 5.96 -17.64 21.23
CA ALA A 123 6.75 -18.54 22.06
C ALA A 123 8.27 -18.33 21.91
N ILE A 124 8.74 -18.00 20.70
CA ILE A 124 10.17 -17.78 20.43
C ILE A 124 10.60 -16.35 20.84
N HIS A 125 9.71 -15.37 20.70
CA HIS A 125 9.96 -13.95 20.97
C HIS A 125 8.98 -13.41 22.03
N PRO A 126 9.26 -13.61 23.33
CA PRO A 126 8.40 -13.13 24.42
C PRO A 126 8.45 -11.60 24.61
N GLU A 127 9.50 -10.92 24.17
CA GLU A 127 9.65 -9.45 24.15
C GLU A 127 8.61 -8.74 23.27
#